data_AF-A0A559MKV9-F1
#
_entry.id   AF-A0A559MKV9-F1
#
_cell.length_a   1.000
_cell.length_b   1.000
_cell.length_c   1.000
_cell.angle_alpha   90.00
_cell.angle_beta   90.00
_cell.angle_gamma   90.00
#
_symmetry.space_group_name_H-M   'P 1'
#
loop_
_entity.id
_entity.type
_entity.pdbx_description
1 polymer ?
#
loop_
_entity_poly.entity_id
_entity_poly.type
_entity_poly.pdbx_seq_one_letter_code
_entity_poly.pdbx_strand_id
1 'polypeptide(L)'
;MTEPASITLVGVDDKRYYQLPMVWPVIGIAWVTMTYAYTGSIIGTTIGQPSFYMYMGLDTNANTAGLVGTMTGLFYAGGILGSLLNTWLADKVGRKWTCIIASLIVIVSTACLAGSVNISMFIAFRFFIGIG
;
A
#
# COMPACT_ATOMS: atom_id res chain seq x y z
N MET A 1 52.17 31.41 -29.02
CA MET A 1 51.53 32.00 -27.82
C MET A 1 50.03 31.98 -28.08
N THR A 2 49.37 30.87 -27.71
CA THR A 2 47.95 30.60 -28.00
C THR A 2 47.15 30.87 -26.73
N GLU A 3 46.19 31.79 -26.79
CA GLU A 3 45.26 32.11 -25.70
C GLU A 3 44.46 30.87 -25.24
N PRO A 4 44.18 30.71 -23.94
CA PRO A 4 43.37 29.61 -23.44
C PRO A 4 41.88 29.89 -23.66
N ALA A 5 41.16 28.89 -24.19
CA ALA A 5 39.72 28.91 -24.40
C ALA A 5 38.96 29.07 -23.06
N SER A 6 38.19 30.16 -22.95
CA SER A 6 37.29 30.42 -21.84
C SER A 6 36.11 29.44 -21.86
N ILE A 7 36.06 28.58 -20.85
CA ILE A 7 34.96 27.66 -20.58
C ILE A 7 33.71 28.51 -20.29
N THR A 8 32.78 28.52 -21.24
CA THR A 8 31.47 29.16 -21.13
C THR A 8 30.67 28.38 -20.09
N LEU A 9 30.58 28.92 -18.87
CA LEU A 9 29.75 28.36 -17.81
C LEU A 9 28.28 28.43 -18.29
N VAL A 10 27.76 27.29 -18.72
CA VAL A 10 26.34 27.05 -18.96
C VAL A 10 25.59 27.58 -17.74
N GLY A 11 24.72 28.56 -17.94
CA GLY A 11 23.98 29.24 -16.87
C GLY A 11 23.32 28.23 -15.96
N VAL A 12 23.88 28.07 -14.76
CA VAL A 12 23.24 27.35 -13.67
C VAL A 12 22.09 28.25 -13.23
N ASP A 13 20.91 27.97 -13.78
CA ASP A 13 19.66 28.60 -13.41
C ASP A 13 19.40 28.25 -11.93
N ASP A 14 19.61 29.22 -11.02
CA ASP A 14 19.36 29.16 -9.57
C ASP A 14 17.85 29.08 -9.27
N LYS A 15 17.13 28.20 -9.98
CA LYS A 15 15.74 27.86 -9.65
C LYS A 15 15.77 27.04 -8.38
N ARG A 16 15.26 27.61 -7.28
CA ARG A 16 15.02 26.93 -6.01
C ARG A 16 14.35 25.57 -6.27
N TYR A 17 15.13 24.50 -6.12
CA TYR A 17 14.68 23.11 -6.38
C TYR A 17 13.55 22.67 -5.43
N TYR A 18 13.40 23.34 -4.29
CA TYR A 18 12.27 23.17 -3.36
C TYR A 18 11.15 24.16 -3.69
N GLN A 19 10.29 23.78 -4.63
CA GLN A 19 9.04 24.48 -4.86
C GLN A 19 7.99 23.85 -3.93
N LEU A 20 7.32 24.66 -3.10
CA LEU A 20 6.16 24.25 -2.28
C LEU A 20 5.18 23.27 -2.97
N PRO A 21 4.85 23.41 -4.28
CA PRO A 21 4.00 22.44 -4.97
C PRO A 21 4.58 21.01 -5.12
N MET A 22 5.89 20.80 -5.00
CA MET A 22 6.52 19.47 -5.05
C MET A 22 6.54 18.78 -3.67
N VAL A 23 6.59 19.57 -2.59
CA VAL A 23 6.62 19.04 -1.22
C VAL A 23 5.30 18.35 -0.87
N TRP A 24 4.17 18.89 -1.31
CA TRP A 24 2.84 18.33 -1.04
C TRP A 24 2.63 16.89 -1.55
N PRO A 25 2.92 16.56 -2.83
CA PRO A 25 2.86 15.19 -3.32
C PRO A 25 3.77 14.21 -2.58
N VAL A 26 4.97 14.65 -2.17
CA VAL A 26 5.94 13.80 -1.47
C VAL A 26 5.42 13.39 -0.09
N ILE A 27 4.83 14.34 0.65
CA ILE A 27 4.17 14.04 1.94
C ILE A 27 3.00 13.07 1.72
N GLY A 28 2.21 13.27 0.66
CA GLY A 28 1.12 12.37 0.32
C GLY A 28 1.59 10.92 0.07
N ILE A 29 2.66 10.75 -0.70
CA ILE A 29 3.25 9.43 -0.97
C ILE A 29 3.83 8.79 0.31
N ALA A 30 4.46 9.59 1.19
CA ALA A 30 4.95 9.10 2.47
C ALA A 30 3.83 8.51 3.34
N TRP A 31 2.66 9.16 3.33
CA TRP A 31 1.48 8.69 4.04
C TRP A 31 0.96 7.35 3.50
N VAL A 32 0.94 7.20 2.17
CA VAL A 32 0.53 5.95 1.51
C VAL A 32 1.43 4.78 1.94
N THR A 33 2.75 4.99 1.98
CA THR A 33 3.70 3.96 2.43
C THR A 33 3.46 3.57 3.89
N MET A 34 3.13 4.53 4.76
CA MET A 34 2.78 4.25 6.15
C MET A 34 1.52 3.39 6.26
N THR A 35 0.49 3.70 5.47
CA THR A 35 -0.75 2.91 5.43
C THR A 35 -0.48 1.48 5.00
N TYR A 36 0.34 1.27 3.97
CA TYR A 36 0.73 -0.07 3.54
C TYR A 36 1.42 -0.86 4.67
N ALA A 37 2.41 -0.26 5.34
CA ALA A 37 3.09 -0.89 6.48
C ALA A 37 2.14 -1.23 7.64
N TYR A 38 1.16 -0.34 7.92
CA TYR A 38 0.13 -0.57 8.93
C TYR A 38 -0.75 -1.78 8.58
N THR A 39 -1.24 -1.87 7.34
CA THR A 39 -2.12 -2.98 6.92
C THR A 39 -1.42 -4.34 6.99
N GLY A 40 -0.11 -4.40 6.73
CA GLY A 40 0.70 -5.60 6.90
C GLY A 40 0.95 -5.97 8.36
N SER A 41 1.05 -4.97 9.25
CA SER A 41 1.42 -5.19 10.66
C SER A 41 0.22 -5.56 11.55
N ILE A 42 -0.98 -5.06 11.24
CA ILE A 42 -2.19 -5.28 12.07
C ILE A 42 -2.60 -6.75 12.18
N ILE A 43 -2.20 -7.60 11.23
CA ILE A 43 -2.52 -9.05 11.29
C ILE A 43 -1.84 -9.73 12.47
N GLY A 44 -0.62 -9.33 12.84
CA GLY A 44 0.12 -9.93 13.96
C GLY A 44 -0.59 -9.71 15.28
N THR A 45 -1.09 -8.49 15.52
CA THR A 45 -1.86 -8.18 16.73
C THR A 45 -3.24 -8.81 16.72
N THR A 46 -3.87 -8.94 15.54
CA THR A 46 -5.20 -9.56 15.40
C THR A 46 -5.16 -11.06 15.73
N ILE A 47 -4.17 -11.80 15.20
CA ILE A 47 -3.96 -13.25 15.48
C ILE A 47 -3.44 -13.47 16.92
N GLY A 48 -2.93 -12.44 17.59
CA GLY A 48 -2.52 -12.52 18.99
C GLY A 48 -3.67 -12.39 19.99
N GLN A 49 -4.85 -11.91 19.56
CA GLN A 49 -5.98 -11.66 20.46
C GLN A 49 -6.90 -12.88 20.57
N PRO A 50 -7.13 -13.44 21.78
CA PRO A 50 -8.02 -14.59 21.96
C PRO A 50 -9.49 -14.26 21.63
N SER A 51 -9.91 -13.01 21.83
CA SER A 51 -11.25 -12.52 21.47
C SER A 51 -11.53 -12.65 19.96
N PHE A 52 -10.52 -12.51 19.11
CA PHE A 52 -10.66 -12.66 17.66
C PHE A 52 -10.98 -14.12 17.27
N TYR A 53 -10.34 -15.10 17.91
CA TYR A 53 -10.60 -16.52 17.65
C TYR A 53 -12.02 -16.91 18.05
N MET A 54 -12.51 -16.39 19.18
CA MET A 54 -13.88 -16.60 19.62
C MET A 54 -14.89 -15.94 18.67
N TYR A 55 -14.64 -14.70 18.27
CA TYR A 55 -15.54 -13.95 17.38
C TYR A 55 -15.63 -14.56 15.98
N MET A 56 -14.51 -15.03 15.44
CA MET A 56 -14.43 -15.60 14.10
C MET A 56 -14.68 -17.12 14.05
N GLY A 57 -14.91 -17.76 15.20
CA GLY A 57 -15.16 -19.22 15.30
C GLY A 57 -13.94 -20.08 14.99
N LEU A 58 -12.72 -19.60 15.24
CA LEU A 58 -11.48 -20.35 15.03
C LEU A 58 -11.07 -21.21 16.23
N ASP A 59 -11.67 -21.02 17.41
CA ASP A 59 -11.30 -21.79 18.60
C ASP A 59 -11.69 -23.29 18.49
N THR A 60 -12.80 -23.59 17.81
CA THR A 60 -13.30 -24.95 17.63
C THR A 60 -12.89 -25.60 16.30
N ASN A 61 -12.16 -24.88 15.44
CA ASN A 61 -11.84 -25.34 14.10
C ASN A 61 -10.48 -26.06 14.04
N ALA A 62 -10.46 -27.31 13.58
CA ALA A 62 -9.23 -28.07 13.40
C ALA A 62 -8.27 -27.45 12.36
N ASN A 63 -8.79 -26.61 11.45
CA ASN A 63 -8.03 -25.98 10.36
C ASN A 63 -7.64 -24.52 10.63
N THR A 64 -7.60 -24.09 11.89
CA THR A 64 -7.28 -22.71 12.28
C THR A 64 -5.92 -22.23 11.76
N ALA A 65 -4.89 -23.06 11.83
CA ALA A 65 -3.58 -22.72 11.26
C ALA A 65 -3.64 -22.48 9.74
N GLY A 66 -4.44 -23.26 9.01
CA GLY A 66 -4.63 -23.11 7.57
C GLY A 66 -5.39 -21.82 7.21
N LEU A 67 -6.43 -21.48 7.98
CA LEU A 67 -7.18 -20.23 7.81
C LEU A 67 -6.30 -19.00 8.09
N VAL A 68 -5.51 -19.03 9.17
CA VAL A 68 -4.57 -17.96 9.51
C VAL A 68 -3.49 -17.81 8.43
N GLY A 69 -2.93 -18.93 7.94
CA GLY A 69 -2.01 -18.91 6.81
C GLY A 69 -2.63 -18.33 5.55
N THR A 70 -3.90 -18.66 5.28
CA THR A 70 -4.66 -18.16 4.13
C THR A 70 -4.89 -16.65 4.22
N MET A 71 -5.18 -16.08 5.40
CA MET A 71 -5.33 -14.64 5.60
C MET A 71 -4.07 -13.85 5.23
N THR A 72 -2.91 -14.34 5.65
CA THR A 72 -1.61 -13.71 5.35
C THR A 72 -1.19 -13.99 3.90
N GLY A 73 -1.43 -15.20 3.41
CA GLY A 73 -1.13 -15.59 2.03
C GLY A 73 -1.92 -14.78 0.99
N LEU A 74 -3.23 -14.58 1.19
CA LEU A 74 -4.04 -13.79 0.26
C LEU A 74 -3.66 -12.31 0.26
N PHE A 75 -3.18 -11.76 1.38
CA PHE A 75 -2.68 -10.39 1.41
C PHE A 75 -1.50 -10.23 0.44
N TYR A 76 -0.51 -11.13 0.49
CA TYR A 76 0.62 -11.09 -0.43
C TYR A 76 0.25 -11.46 -1.87
N ALA A 77 -0.67 -12.40 -2.07
CA ALA A 77 -1.18 -12.72 -3.40
C ALA A 77 -1.89 -11.51 -4.03
N GLY A 78 -2.68 -10.78 -3.24
CA GLY A 78 -3.27 -9.50 -3.62
C GLY A 78 -2.20 -8.47 -3.95
N GLY A 79 -1.14 -8.35 -3.14
CA GLY A 79 0.00 -7.46 -3.39
C GLY A 79 0.72 -7.71 -4.72
N ILE A 80 0.93 -8.98 -5.08
CA ILE A 80 1.53 -9.33 -6.37
C ILE A 80 0.62 -8.86 -7.51
N LEU A 81 -0.67 -9.18 -7.46
CA LEU A 81 -1.62 -8.74 -8.48
C LEU A 81 -1.76 -7.22 -8.55
N GLY A 82 -1.83 -6.57 -7.39
CA GLY A 82 -1.83 -5.12 -7.25
C GLY A 82 -0.61 -4.50 -7.92
N SER A 83 0.60 -4.99 -7.64
CA SER A 83 1.83 -4.47 -8.23
C SER A 83 1.88 -4.57 -9.76
N LEU A 84 1.36 -5.67 -10.34
CA LEU A 84 1.26 -5.85 -11.79
C LEU A 84 0.26 -4.86 -12.41
N LEU A 85 -0.91 -4.72 -11.79
CA LEU A 85 -1.92 -3.75 -12.22
C LEU A 85 -1.40 -2.31 -12.09
N ASN A 86 -0.69 -2.01 -11.01
CA ASN A 86 -0.16 -0.69 -10.73
C ASN A 86 0.88 -0.26 -11.77
N THR A 87 1.72 -1.20 -12.21
CA THR A 87 2.72 -0.96 -13.26
C THR A 87 2.04 -0.55 -14.57
N TRP A 88 1.02 -1.31 -14.99
CA TRP A 88 0.27 -0.98 -16.21
C TRP A 88 -0.54 0.32 -16.09
N LEU A 89 -1.14 0.56 -14.94
CA LEU A 89 -1.96 1.75 -14.69
C LEU A 89 -1.11 3.02 -14.57
N ALA A 90 0.10 2.91 -14.03
CA ALA A 90 1.05 4.01 -13.91
C ALA A 90 1.47 4.57 -15.28
N ASP A 91 1.64 3.69 -16.28
CA ASP A 91 2.04 4.08 -17.64
C ASP A 91 0.89 4.75 -18.42
N LYS A 92 -0.37 4.38 -18.16
CA LYS A 92 -1.54 4.92 -18.88
C LYS A 92 -2.17 6.16 -18.23
N VAL A 93 -2.31 6.18 -16.91
CA VAL A 93 -3.13 7.17 -16.18
C VAL A 93 -2.27 8.19 -15.43
N GLY A 94 -0.98 7.89 -15.26
CA GLY A 94 -0.01 8.74 -14.59
C GLY A 94 0.07 8.49 -13.08
N ARG A 95 1.29 8.49 -12.53
CA ARG A 95 1.63 8.11 -11.15
C ARG A 95 0.78 8.76 -10.05
N LYS A 96 0.39 10.04 -10.22
CA LYS A 96 -0.42 10.74 -9.20
C LYS A 96 -1.81 10.13 -9.04
N TRP A 97 -2.49 9.83 -10.14
CA TRP A 97 -3.85 9.28 -10.11
C TRP A 97 -3.87 7.83 -9.67
N THR A 98 -2.85 7.07 -10.07
CA THR A 98 -2.62 5.70 -9.62
C THR A 98 -2.59 5.60 -8.08
N CYS A 99 -1.85 6.48 -7.40
CA CYS A 99 -1.82 6.50 -5.93
C CYS A 99 -3.18 6.85 -5.29
N ILE A 100 -3.97 7.73 -5.91
CA ILE A 100 -5.28 8.12 -5.39
C ILE A 100 -6.25 6.94 -5.49
N ILE A 101 -6.27 6.24 -6.63
CA ILE A 101 -7.15 5.08 -6.84
C ILE A 101 -6.79 3.96 -5.86
N ALA A 102 -5.51 3.65 -5.72
CA ALA A 102 -4.99 2.71 -4.71
C ALA A 102 -5.49 3.05 -3.30
N SER A 103 -5.33 4.32 -2.89
CA SER A 103 -5.77 4.79 -1.57
C SER A 103 -7.26 4.61 -1.34
N LEU A 104 -8.11 4.87 -2.35
CA LEU A 104 -9.56 4.67 -2.25
C LEU A 104 -9.91 3.19 -2.07
N ILE A 105 -9.24 2.29 -2.79
CA ILE A 105 -9.44 0.84 -2.67
C ILE A 105 -9.09 0.38 -1.25
N VAL A 106 -7.97 0.85 -0.70
CA VAL A 106 -7.53 0.53 0.67
C VAL A 106 -8.54 1.04 1.71
N ILE A 107 -9.05 2.27 1.57
CA ILE A 107 -10.03 2.84 2.50
C ILE A 107 -11.33 2.02 2.52
N VAL A 108 -11.87 1.71 1.35
CA VAL A 108 -13.12 0.91 1.27
C VAL A 108 -12.90 -0.49 1.82
N SER A 109 -11.77 -1.11 1.47
CA SER A 109 -11.45 -2.48 1.89
C SER A 109 -11.19 -2.56 3.41
N THR A 110 -10.52 -1.57 4.00
CA THR A 110 -10.29 -1.50 5.46
C THR A 110 -11.57 -1.25 6.24
N ALA A 111 -12.48 -0.41 5.74
CA ALA A 111 -13.79 -0.23 6.36
C ALA A 111 -14.61 -1.54 6.37
N CYS A 112 -14.63 -2.26 5.24
CA CYS A 112 -15.30 -3.55 5.15
C CYS A 112 -14.61 -4.63 6.00
N LEU A 113 -13.28 -4.62 6.09
CA LEU A 113 -12.52 -5.52 6.95
C LEU A 113 -12.88 -5.31 8.43
N ALA A 114 -13.01 -4.06 8.86
CA ALA A 114 -13.38 -3.71 10.23
C ALA A 114 -14.82 -4.14 10.58
N GLY A 115 -15.74 -4.14 9.60
CA GLY A 115 -17.12 -4.61 9.75
C GLY A 115 -17.33 -6.10 9.51
N SER A 116 -16.26 -6.88 9.34
CA SER A 116 -16.35 -8.30 8.98
C SER A 116 -16.93 -9.16 10.12
N VAL A 117 -18.04 -9.84 9.85
CA VAL A 117 -18.71 -10.75 10.80
C VAL A 117 -18.30 -12.22 10.65
N ASN A 118 -17.76 -12.62 9.50
CA ASN A 118 -17.40 -14.01 9.19
C ASN A 118 -15.94 -14.10 8.73
N ILE A 119 -15.27 -15.22 9.01
CA ILE A 119 -13.86 -15.42 8.64
C ILE A 119 -13.62 -15.37 7.12
N SER A 120 -14.55 -15.88 6.32
CA SER A 120 -14.47 -15.84 4.86
C SER A 120 -14.51 -14.41 4.31
N MET A 121 -15.32 -13.55 4.94
CA MET A 121 -15.43 -12.14 4.60
C MET A 121 -14.12 -11.40 4.93
N PHE A 122 -13.53 -11.69 6.09
CA PHE A 122 -12.24 -11.16 6.50
C PHE A 122 -11.13 -11.54 5.50
N ILE A 123 -11.07 -12.80 5.08
CA ILE A 123 -10.09 -13.30 4.08
C ILE A 123 -10.27 -12.61 2.73
N ALA A 124 -11.52 -12.45 2.26
CA ALA A 124 -11.80 -11.78 0.99
C ALA A 124 -11.37 -10.31 1.01
N PHE A 125 -11.71 -9.56 2.05
CA PHE A 125 -11.32 -8.16 2.16
C PHE A 125 -9.82 -7.97 2.37
N ARG A 126 -9.12 -8.94 2.97
CA ARG A 126 -7.64 -8.94 3.02
C ARG A 126 -6.99 -9.02 1.65
N PHE A 127 -7.57 -9.76 0.72
CA PHE A 127 -7.09 -9.80 -0.66
C PHE A 127 -7.24 -8.44 -1.35
N PHE A 128 -8.40 -7.80 -1.21
CA PHE A 128 -8.64 -6.49 -1.80
C PHE A 128 -7.76 -5.39 -1.19
N ILE A 129 -7.53 -5.43 0.12
CA ILE A 129 -6.56 -4.56 0.81
C ILE A 129 -5.15 -4.75 0.24
N GLY A 130 -4.77 -5.98 -0.13
CA GLY A 130 -3.45 -6.25 -0.72
C GLY A 130 -3.31 -5.73 -2.15
N ILE A 131 -4.42 -5.63 -2.90
CA ILE A 131 -4.41 -5.13 -4.28
C ILE A 131 -4.20 -3.61 -4.34
N GLY A 132 -4.74 -2.87 -3.36
CA GLY A 132 -4.65 -1.40 -3.29
C GLY A 132 -3.30 -0.92 -2.81
#